data_AF-X6I110-F1
#
_entry.id   AF-X6I110-F1
#
_cell.length_a   1.000
_cell.length_b   1.000
_cell.length_c   1.000
_cell.angle_alpha   90.00
_cell.angle_beta   90.00
_cell.angle_gamma   90.00
#
_symmetry.space_group_name_H-M   'P 1'
#
loop_
_entity.id
_entity.type
_entity.pdbx_description
1 polymer ?
#
loop_
_entity_poly.entity_id
_entity_poly.type
_entity_poly.pdbx_seq_one_letter_code
_entity_poly.pdbx_strand_id
1 'polypeptide(L)'
;MSAPSDSLDDLQSDIGHVAVLIATIQDLAINVAMPDNEAVAKGIQQVQSLLWIARDLSENLNVAAEACHQKVMRDFRTPRSVRS
;
A
#
# COMPACT_ATOMS: atom_id res chain seq x y z
N MET A 1 4.52 -20.21 1.43
CA MET A 1 3.56 -19.16 1.02
C MET A 1 2.30 -19.44 1.80
N SER A 2 1.95 -18.58 2.74
CA SER A 2 0.67 -18.66 3.46
C SER A 2 -0.47 -18.45 2.46
N ALA A 3 -1.62 -19.06 2.69
CA ALA A 3 -2.80 -18.83 1.86
C ALA A 3 -3.11 -17.31 1.80
N PRO A 4 -3.64 -16.79 0.69
CA PRO A 4 -4.20 -15.43 0.66
C PRO A 4 -5.18 -15.29 1.82
N SER A 5 -5.15 -14.14 2.51
CA SER A 5 -6.07 -13.87 3.62
C SER A 5 -7.52 -14.20 3.23
N ASP A 6 -8.18 -15.03 4.05
CA ASP A 6 -9.60 -15.36 3.88
C ASP A 6 -10.53 -14.28 4.46
N SER A 7 -9.98 -13.25 5.13
CA SER A 7 -10.75 -12.13 5.68
C SER A 7 -10.33 -10.79 5.07
N LEU A 8 -11.31 -9.89 4.93
CA LEU A 8 -11.06 -8.52 4.48
C LEU A 8 -10.20 -7.75 5.50
N ASP A 9 -10.30 -8.10 6.79
CA ASP A 9 -9.52 -7.49 7.87
C ASP A 9 -8.04 -7.84 7.73
N ASP A 10 -7.69 -9.10 7.52
CA ASP A 10 -6.27 -9.46 7.37
C ASP A 10 -5.71 -8.99 6.03
N LEU A 11 -6.54 -8.91 4.96
CA LEU A 11 -6.11 -8.31 3.69
C LEU A 11 -5.76 -6.82 3.86
N GLN A 12 -6.59 -6.07 4.59
CA GLN A 12 -6.29 -4.67 4.88
C GLN A 12 -5.04 -4.54 5.77
N SER A 13 -4.90 -5.40 6.78
CA SER A 13 -3.69 -5.45 7.61
C SER A 13 -2.43 -5.72 6.79
N ASP A 14 -2.49 -6.67 5.85
CA ASP A 14 -1.37 -6.99 4.96
C ASP A 14 -1.00 -5.81 4.04
N ILE A 15 -1.99 -5.12 3.48
CA ILE A 15 -1.75 -3.89 2.70
C ILE A 15 -1.10 -2.81 3.57
N GLY A 16 -1.58 -2.65 4.81
CA GLY A 16 -1.00 -1.75 5.79
C GLY A 16 0.47 -2.08 6.11
N HIS A 17 0.80 -3.35 6.33
CA HIS A 17 2.17 -3.80 6.56
C HIS A 17 3.08 -3.51 5.35
N VAL A 18 2.59 -3.75 4.13
CA VAL A 18 3.33 -3.43 2.90
C VAL A 18 3.57 -1.92 2.79
N ALA A 19 2.59 -1.10 3.13
CA ALA A 19 2.74 0.36 3.11
C ALA A 19 3.82 0.84 4.09
N VAL A 20 3.83 0.32 5.31
CA VAL A 20 4.86 0.62 6.32
C VAL A 20 6.25 0.16 5.85
N LEU A 21 6.35 -1.02 5.26
CA LEU A 21 7.61 -1.54 4.72
C LEU A 21 8.16 -0.63 3.62
N ILE A 22 7.32 -0.24 2.66
CA ILE A 22 7.73 0.65 1.56
C ILE A 22 8.16 2.02 2.09
N ALA A 23 7.40 2.61 3.01
CA ALA A 23 7.76 3.88 3.64
C ALA A 23 9.11 3.79 4.36
N THR A 24 9.37 2.69 5.09
CA THR A 24 10.65 2.48 5.78
C THR A 24 11.81 2.34 4.78
N ILE A 25 11.63 1.57 3.71
CA ILE A 25 12.66 1.40 2.66
C ILE A 25 12.95 2.74 1.99
N GLN A 26 11.90 3.50 1.71
CA GLN A 26 12.03 4.82 1.12
C GLN A 26 12.83 5.75 2.04
N ASP A 27 12.46 5.87 3.31
CA ASP A 27 13.16 6.71 4.29
C ASP A 27 14.65 6.35 4.39
N LEU A 28 14.98 5.06 4.34
CA LEU A 28 16.37 4.61 4.26
C LEU A 28 17.04 5.03 2.94
N ALA A 29 16.35 4.86 1.81
CA ALA A 29 16.87 5.17 0.49
C ALA A 29 17.19 6.66 0.29
N ILE A 30 16.40 7.58 0.87
CA ILE A 30 16.67 9.03 0.79
C ILE A 30 17.94 9.44 1.56
N ASN A 31 18.33 8.65 2.57
CA ASN A 31 19.52 8.87 3.38
C ASN A 31 20.79 8.23 2.79
N VAL A 32 20.68 7.48 1.68
CA VAL A 32 21.85 6.90 1.00
C VAL A 32 22.65 8.02 0.34
N ALA A 33 23.93 8.09 0.67
CA ALA A 33 24.85 9.03 0.03
C ALA A 33 24.91 8.76 -1.49
N MET A 34 24.75 9.82 -2.28
CA MET A 34 24.84 9.72 -3.73
C MET A 34 26.29 9.41 -4.14
N PRO A 35 26.53 8.37 -4.94
CA PRO A 35 27.85 8.04 -5.43
C PRO A 35 28.30 9.02 -6.52
N ASP A 36 29.60 9.23 -6.64
CA ASP A 36 30.19 10.14 -7.66
C ASP A 36 30.02 9.62 -9.09
N ASN A 37 29.80 8.31 -9.26
CA ASN A 37 29.52 7.72 -10.57
C ASN A 37 28.11 8.11 -11.03
N GLU A 38 28.03 8.95 -12.06
CA GLU A 38 26.77 9.50 -12.58
C GLU A 38 25.75 8.43 -13.00
N ALA A 39 26.19 7.34 -13.64
CA ALA A 39 25.30 6.27 -14.05
C ALA A 39 24.68 5.54 -12.85
N VAL A 40 25.46 5.32 -11.79
CA VAL A 40 24.98 4.74 -10.54
C VAL A 40 24.06 5.71 -9.79
N ALA A 41 24.43 6.99 -9.72
CA ALA A 41 23.62 8.04 -9.09
C ALA A 41 22.23 8.15 -9.74
N LYS A 42 22.18 8.12 -11.08
CA LYS A 42 20.93 8.09 -11.84
C LYS A 42 20.09 6.85 -11.53
N GLY A 43 20.72 5.68 -11.42
CA GLY A 43 20.05 4.45 -11.01
C GLY A 43 19.40 4.58 -9.62
N ILE A 44 20.12 5.15 -8.65
CA ILE A 44 19.60 5.39 -7.29
C ILE A 44 18.43 6.38 -7.31
N GLN A 45 18.53 7.48 -8.06
CA GLN A 45 17.43 8.44 -8.21
C GLN A 45 16.17 7.79 -8.81
N GLN A 46 16.33 6.91 -9.79
CA GLN A 46 15.21 6.15 -10.36
C GLN A 46 14.58 5.22 -9.32
N VAL A 47 15.39 4.51 -8.53
CA VAL A 47 14.89 3.67 -7.42
C VAL A 47 14.13 4.52 -6.39
N GLN A 48 14.69 5.67 -5.98
CA GLN A 48 14.00 6.58 -5.06
C GLN A 48 12.66 7.07 -5.62
N SER A 49 12.61 7.38 -6.92
CA SER A 49 11.36 7.79 -7.60
C SER A 49 10.32 6.67 -7.61
N LEU A 50 10.74 5.43 -7.86
CA LEU A 50 9.86 4.26 -7.79
C LEU A 50 9.36 4.00 -6.38
N LEU A 51 10.19 4.22 -5.35
CA LEU A 51 9.80 4.07 -3.95
C LEU A 51 8.75 5.10 -3.54
N TRP A 52 8.85 6.35 -4.01
CA TRP A 52 7.80 7.36 -3.84
C TRP A 52 6.46 6.89 -4.42
N ILE A 53 6.47 6.42 -5.68
CA ILE A 53 5.25 5.90 -6.33
C ILE A 53 4.67 4.71 -5.57
N ALA A 54 5.54 3.77 -5.15
CA ALA A 54 5.13 2.59 -4.42
C ALA A 54 4.49 2.94 -3.08
N ARG A 55 5.04 3.94 -2.36
CA ARG A 55 4.48 4.44 -1.10
C ARG A 55 3.07 4.98 -1.34
N ASP A 56 2.93 5.93 -2.26
CA ASP A 56 1.65 6.56 -2.57
C ASP A 56 0.61 5.52 -3.00
N LEU A 57 1.01 4.54 -3.82
CA LEU A 57 0.12 3.46 -4.25
C LEU A 57 -0.32 2.59 -3.07
N SER A 58 0.59 2.24 -2.16
CA SER A 58 0.29 1.42 -1.00
C SER A 58 -0.64 2.12 0.00
N GLU A 59 -0.44 3.43 0.22
CA GLU A 59 -1.32 4.25 1.05
C GLU A 59 -2.73 4.34 0.43
N ASN A 60 -2.82 4.59 -0.88
CA ASN A 60 -4.09 4.62 -1.60
C ASN A 60 -4.82 3.26 -1.60
N LEU A 61 -4.09 2.16 -1.74
CA LEU A 61 -4.66 0.81 -1.65
C LEU A 61 -5.21 0.54 -0.26
N ASN A 62 -4.51 0.97 0.79
CA ASN A 62 -4.99 0.81 2.16
C ASN A 62 -6.29 1.58 2.40
N VAL A 63 -6.37 2.84 1.93
CA VAL A 63 -7.59 3.66 1.99
C VAL A 63 -8.73 3.03 1.20
N ALA A 64 -8.45 2.50 0.00
CA ALA A 64 -9.44 1.83 -0.82
C ALA A 64 -9.95 0.52 -0.19
N ALA A 65 -9.07 -0.24 0.46
CA ALA A 65 -9.42 -1.46 1.18
C ALA A 65 -10.35 -1.16 2.37
N GLU A 66 -10.02 -0.16 3.19
CA GLU A 66 -10.87 0.31 4.29
C GLU A 66 -12.26 0.75 3.76
N ALA A 67 -12.29 1.57 2.70
CA ALA A 67 -13.55 2.02 2.11
C ALA A 67 -14.40 0.86 1.57
N CYS A 68 -13.77 -0.15 0.97
CA CYS A 68 -14.43 -1.37 0.53
C CYS A 68 -15.01 -2.14 1.71
N HIS A 69 -14.21 -2.37 2.76
CA HIS A 69 -14.64 -3.06 3.98
C HIS A 69 -15.84 -2.36 4.62
N GLN A 70 -15.78 -1.04 4.80
CA GLN A 70 -16.90 -0.25 5.35
C GLN A 70 -18.18 -0.36 4.51
N LYS A 71 -18.05 -0.36 3.18
CA LYS A 71 -19.19 -0.52 2.28
C LYS A 71 -19.82 -1.90 2.42
N VAL A 72 -19.02 -2.96 2.43
CA VAL A 72 -19.50 -4.34 2.62
C VAL A 72 -20.23 -4.49 3.95
N MET A 73 -19.67 -3.95 5.03
CA MET A 73 -20.30 -3.99 6.35
C MET A 73 -21.60 -3.18 6.41
N ARG A 74 -21.68 -2.05 5.69
CA ARG A 74 -22.92 -1.27 5.56
C ARG A 74 -23.99 -2.03 4.78
N ASP A 75 -23.62 -2.63 3.66
CA ASP A 75 -24.52 -3.42 2.80
C ASP A 75 -25.04 -4.66 3.55
N PHE A 76 -24.21 -5.27 4.41
CA PHE A 76 -24.63 -6.39 5.26
C PHE A 76 -25.61 -5.97 6.37
N ARG A 77 -25.39 -4.80 6.99
CA ARG A 77 -26.25 -4.28 8.07
C ARG A 77 -27.56 -3.67 7.56
N THR A 78 -27.65 -3.35 6.28
CA THR A 78 -28.86 -2.81 5.66
C THR A 78 -29.56 -3.94 4.92
N PRO A 79 -30.56 -4.63 5.51
CA PRO A 79 -31.32 -5.63 4.76
C PRO A 79 -31.88 -4.94 3.52
N ARG A 80 -31.61 -5.51 2.33
CA ARG A 80 -32.18 -5.02 1.07
C ARG A 80 -33.69 -4.88 1.28
N SER A 81 -34.16 -3.64 1.42
CA SER A 81 -35.57 -3.33 1.28
C SER A 81 -35.92 -3.74 -0.15
N VAL A 82 -36.50 -4.93 -0.28
CA VAL A 82 -37.14 -5.37 -1.51
C VAL A 82 -38.16 -4.29 -1.84
N ARG A 83 -37.85 -3.46 -2.85
CA ARG A 83 -38.80 -2.51 -3.41
C ARG A 83 -39.92 -3.33 -4.05
N SER A 84 -41.01 -3.49 -3.31
CA SER A 84 -42.34 -3.87 -3.79
C SER A 84 -42.96 -2.75 -4.60
#